data_AF-A0A925B7K1-F1
#
_entry.id   AF-A0A925B7K1-F1
#
_cell.length_a   1.000
_cell.length_b   1.000
_cell.length_c   1.000
_cell.angle_alpha   90.00
_cell.angle_beta   90.00
_cell.angle_gamma   90.00
#
_symmetry.space_group_name_H-M   'P 1'
#
loop_
_entity.id
_entity.type
_entity.pdbx_description
1 polymer ?
#
loop_
_entity_poly.entity_id
_entity_poly.type
_entity_poly.pdbx_seq_one_letter_code
_entity_poly.pdbx_strand_id
1 'polypeptide(L)'
;ATKEVSSARAGAIAAMAREQPKPVSVVWVSEWLLGPGSEGYESDDKVALFRSLDRCYAAIAAWQRWHENQEDRENKSIAPRLSSRIPDFRAGRKILGEKEAKQVLARYGIRSAPERTARSADEAVSAAAELGYPVVLKADGDIAHKTEAGAVKLDLRDEAALRAACSAMTAATDGFLVQPMLKGGVELVVGIKRDPQCGPVLLVGLGGVLVEIMNDAVLALAPVDKQEARRMLERLKGYKLLLGYRGAPAADLDAVCEAIVRLSEFAVDFADDIEEIDVNPLLARPDGAVALDALIVLRQK
;
A
#
# COMPACT_ATOMS: atom_id res chain seq x y z
N ALA A 1 35.18 -7.22 36.31
CA ALA A 1 35.81 -8.05 35.27
C ALA A 1 34.94 -8.21 34.03
N THR A 2 33.81 -8.94 34.05
CA THR A 2 33.00 -9.24 32.84
C THR A 2 32.35 -8.02 32.16
N LYS A 3 32.00 -6.96 32.90
CA LYS A 3 31.44 -5.72 32.33
C LYS A 3 32.46 -4.90 31.50
N GLU A 4 33.70 -4.80 31.96
CA GLU A 4 34.75 -4.03 31.28
C GLU A 4 35.21 -4.70 29.98
N VAL A 5 35.37 -6.03 30.00
CA VAL A 5 35.76 -6.79 28.79
C VAL A 5 34.69 -6.70 27.70
N SER A 6 33.41 -6.74 28.09
CA SER A 6 32.28 -6.64 27.16
C SER A 6 32.21 -5.26 26.47
N SER A 7 32.46 -4.19 27.22
CA SER A 7 32.48 -2.81 26.70
C SER A 7 33.70 -2.55 25.81
N ALA A 8 34.89 -3.01 26.22
CA ALA A 8 36.11 -2.89 25.42
C ALA A 8 36.01 -3.63 24.06
N ARG A 9 35.40 -4.82 24.07
CA ARG A 9 35.14 -5.59 22.83
C ARG A 9 34.16 -4.86 21.91
N ALA A 10 33.15 -4.19 22.46
CA ALA A 10 32.20 -3.41 21.68
C ALA A 10 32.88 -2.24 20.95
N GLY A 11 33.72 -1.50 21.67
CA GLY A 11 34.52 -0.42 21.06
C GLY A 11 35.45 -0.92 19.94
N ALA A 12 36.12 -2.05 20.14
CA ALA A 12 37.03 -2.61 19.13
C ALA A 12 36.31 -3.10 17.87
N ILE A 13 35.17 -3.78 18.02
CA ILE A 13 34.38 -4.27 16.88
C ILE A 13 33.74 -3.09 16.13
N ALA A 14 33.24 -2.07 16.84
CA ALA A 14 32.72 -0.86 16.23
C ALA A 14 33.79 -0.11 15.42
N ALA A 15 35.00 0.05 15.97
CA ALA A 15 36.13 0.65 15.26
C ALA A 15 36.48 -0.13 13.98
N MET A 16 36.55 -1.46 14.09
CA MET A 16 36.75 -2.33 12.92
C MET A 16 35.62 -2.19 11.89
N ALA A 17 34.36 -2.13 12.32
CA ALA A 17 33.20 -2.03 11.43
C ALA A 17 33.22 -0.74 10.60
N ARG A 18 33.70 0.38 11.16
CA ARG A 18 33.84 1.65 10.43
C ARG A 18 34.90 1.61 9.33
N GLU A 19 35.88 0.73 9.44
CA GLU A 19 36.90 0.51 8.41
C GLU A 19 36.42 -0.41 7.29
N GLN A 20 35.30 -1.11 7.47
CA GLN A 20 34.77 -2.03 6.48
C GLN A 20 33.81 -1.32 5.51
N PRO A 21 33.84 -1.70 4.21
CA PRO A 21 32.86 -1.21 3.24
C PRO A 21 31.46 -1.79 3.46
N LYS A 22 31.33 -2.85 4.26
CA LYS A 22 30.08 -3.55 4.57
C LYS A 22 29.77 -3.48 6.06
N PRO A 23 28.49 -3.37 6.48
CA PRO A 23 28.12 -3.46 7.89
C PRO A 23 28.56 -4.78 8.51
N VAL A 24 28.93 -4.73 9.80
CA VAL A 24 29.32 -5.92 10.57
C VAL A 24 28.12 -6.38 11.40
N SER A 25 27.69 -7.62 11.19
CA SER A 25 26.63 -8.23 12.01
C SER A 25 27.21 -8.85 13.27
N VAL A 26 26.74 -8.40 14.43
CA VAL A 26 27.16 -8.93 15.73
C VAL A 26 26.00 -9.69 16.35
N VAL A 27 26.21 -10.95 16.67
CA VAL A 27 25.21 -11.77 17.37
C VAL A 27 25.54 -11.81 18.85
N TRP A 28 24.76 -11.08 19.64
CA TRP A 28 24.93 -10.94 21.08
C TRP A 28 23.99 -11.90 21.81
N VAL A 29 24.56 -13.03 22.24
CA VAL A 29 23.86 -14.10 22.99
C VAL A 29 24.32 -14.21 24.44
N SER A 30 24.96 -13.16 24.97
CA SER A 30 25.39 -13.17 26.37
C SER A 30 24.21 -12.99 27.34
N GLU A 31 24.38 -13.42 28.59
CA GLU A 31 23.34 -13.35 29.65
C GLU A 31 22.84 -11.92 29.93
N TRP A 32 23.63 -10.90 29.56
CA TRP A 32 23.26 -9.49 29.67
C TRP A 32 22.78 -8.96 28.32
N LEU A 33 21.51 -9.26 28.01
CA LEU A 33 20.85 -8.80 26.77
C LEU A 33 20.69 -7.28 26.70
N LEU A 34 20.73 -6.60 27.85
CA LEU A 34 20.67 -5.14 27.99
C LEU A 34 21.78 -4.71 28.96
N GLY A 35 22.85 -4.14 28.41
CA GLY A 35 23.96 -3.61 29.20
C GLY A 35 24.97 -2.81 28.37
N PRO A 36 26.05 -2.31 29.00
CA PRO A 36 26.97 -1.35 28.37
C PRO A 36 27.60 -1.84 27.06
N GLY A 37 27.79 -3.16 26.93
CA GLY A 37 28.30 -3.78 25.70
C GLY A 37 27.29 -3.75 24.56
N SER A 38 25.99 -4.00 24.83
CA SER A 38 24.95 -3.94 23.80
C SER A 38 24.65 -2.49 23.40
N GLU A 39 24.62 -1.56 24.35
CA GLU A 39 24.46 -0.12 24.09
C GLU A 39 25.57 0.44 23.19
N GLY A 40 26.82 -0.02 23.40
CA GLY A 40 27.95 0.34 22.55
C GLY A 40 27.82 -0.14 21.10
N TYR A 41 27.14 -1.25 20.85
CA TYR A 41 26.83 -1.70 19.48
C TYR A 41 25.60 -1.03 18.90
N GLU A 42 24.54 -0.84 19.69
CA GLU A 42 23.27 -0.23 19.23
C GLU A 42 23.45 1.25 18.84
N SER A 43 24.48 1.91 19.37
CA SER A 43 24.82 3.30 19.06
C SER A 43 25.70 3.49 17.81
N ASP A 44 26.19 2.40 17.20
CA ASP A 44 27.06 2.46 16.02
C ASP A 44 26.30 2.10 14.74
N ASP A 45 26.31 3.00 13.76
CA ASP A 45 25.56 2.88 12.50
C ASP A 45 26.13 1.82 11.54
N LYS A 46 27.36 1.34 11.79
CA LYS A 46 28.02 0.28 11.01
C LYS A 46 27.87 -1.11 11.64
N VAL A 47 27.28 -1.20 12.83
CA VAL A 47 27.06 -2.47 13.52
C VAL A 47 25.58 -2.84 13.53
N ALA A 48 25.26 -3.99 12.94
CA ALA A 48 23.92 -4.58 13.04
C ALA A 48 23.89 -5.59 14.19
N LEU A 49 23.27 -5.21 15.32
CA LEU A 49 23.17 -6.07 16.49
C LEU A 49 21.97 -7.02 16.39
N PHE A 50 22.22 -8.32 16.54
CA PHE A 50 21.20 -9.36 16.58
C PHE A 50 21.24 -10.12 17.91
N ARG A 51 20.08 -10.51 18.41
CA ARG A 51 19.94 -11.31 19.65
C ARG A 51 19.67 -12.79 19.38
N SER A 52 19.75 -13.20 18.11
CA SER A 52 19.51 -14.57 17.66
C SER A 52 20.31 -14.81 16.38
N LEU A 53 20.99 -15.96 16.31
CA LEU A 53 21.66 -16.41 15.09
C LEU A 53 20.66 -16.56 13.94
N ASP A 54 19.50 -17.18 14.20
CA ASP A 54 18.47 -17.40 13.18
C ASP A 54 17.98 -16.09 12.57
N ARG A 55 17.73 -15.07 13.40
CA ARG A 55 17.32 -13.74 12.92
C ARG A 55 18.42 -13.03 12.13
N CYS A 56 19.67 -13.18 12.57
CA CYS A 56 20.83 -12.64 11.86
C CYS A 56 20.94 -13.24 10.45
N TYR A 57 20.95 -14.57 10.35
CA TYR A 57 21.02 -15.26 9.07
C TYR A 57 19.78 -15.02 8.21
N ALA A 58 18.58 -14.94 8.79
CA ALA A 58 17.36 -14.60 8.07
C ALA A 58 17.44 -13.18 7.46
N ALA A 59 17.97 -12.21 8.20
CA ALA A 59 18.17 -10.85 7.72
C ALA A 59 19.23 -10.78 6.60
N ILE A 60 20.38 -11.45 6.78
CA ILE A 60 21.41 -11.53 5.74
C ILE A 60 20.88 -12.19 4.47
N ALA A 61 20.14 -13.30 4.59
CA ALA A 61 19.54 -13.98 3.46
C ALA A 61 18.47 -13.12 2.77
N ALA A 62 17.70 -12.33 3.53
CA ALA A 62 16.75 -11.38 2.98
C ALA A 62 17.46 -10.26 2.21
N TRP A 63 18.58 -9.75 2.74
CA TRP A 63 19.39 -8.73 2.06
C TRP A 63 20.04 -9.28 0.79
N GLN A 64 20.62 -10.49 0.82
CA GLN A 64 21.17 -11.12 -0.38
C GLN A 64 20.11 -11.32 -1.46
N ARG A 65 18.95 -11.87 -1.11
CA ARG A 65 17.82 -11.99 -2.05
C ARG A 65 17.38 -10.64 -2.59
N TRP A 66 17.35 -9.60 -1.76
CA TRP A 66 17.04 -8.24 -2.22
C TRP A 66 18.08 -7.76 -3.25
N HIS A 67 19.37 -7.95 -2.98
CA HIS A 67 20.46 -7.53 -3.86
C HIS A 67 20.47 -8.29 -5.18
N GLU A 68 20.34 -9.63 -5.15
CA GLU A 68 20.28 -10.49 -6.35
C GLU A 68 19.11 -10.08 -7.27
N ASN A 69 18.00 -9.67 -6.68
CA ASN A 69 16.84 -9.22 -7.44
C ASN A 69 16.95 -7.76 -7.92
N GLN A 70 18.01 -7.00 -7.61
CA GLN A 70 18.14 -5.61 -8.06
C GLN A 70 18.40 -5.46 -9.57
N GLU A 71 19.28 -6.27 -10.16
CA GLU A 71 19.54 -6.23 -11.61
C GLU A 71 18.31 -6.73 -12.40
N ASP A 72 17.60 -7.72 -11.85
CA ASP A 72 16.34 -8.23 -12.40
C ASP A 72 15.22 -7.17 -12.35
N ARG A 73 15.20 -6.30 -11.32
CA ARG A 73 14.19 -5.23 -11.17
C ARG A 73 14.28 -4.18 -12.26
N GLU A 74 15.49 -3.77 -12.66
CA GLU A 74 15.67 -2.82 -13.75
C GLU A 74 15.16 -3.38 -15.09
N ASN A 75 15.22 -4.70 -15.27
CA ASN A 75 14.83 -5.40 -16.49
C ASN A 75 13.38 -5.92 -16.51
N LYS A 76 12.72 -6.07 -15.35
CA LYS A 76 11.38 -6.68 -15.21
C LYS A 76 10.23 -5.68 -15.15
N SER A 77 10.49 -4.39 -15.37
CA SER A 77 9.41 -3.40 -15.35
C SER A 77 8.37 -3.73 -16.44
N ILE A 78 7.10 -3.85 -16.04
CA ILE A 78 6.01 -4.24 -16.93
C ILE A 78 5.44 -3.00 -17.63
N ALA A 79 5.52 -1.84 -16.97
CA ALA A 79 5.17 -0.58 -17.59
C ALA A 79 6.32 -0.09 -18.48
N PRO A 80 6.09 0.30 -19.75
CA PRO A 80 6.97 1.32 -20.32
C PRO A 80 6.92 2.47 -19.33
N ARG A 81 8.06 2.85 -18.72
CA ARG A 81 8.14 4.00 -17.82
C ARG A 81 7.36 5.11 -18.52
N LEU A 82 6.15 5.42 -18.07
CA LEU A 82 5.28 6.42 -18.69
C LEU A 82 5.81 7.79 -18.25
N SER A 83 7.08 7.99 -18.58
CA SER A 83 7.91 9.14 -18.30
C SER A 83 7.59 10.18 -19.35
N SER A 84 6.41 10.78 -19.27
CA SER A 84 6.24 12.05 -19.96
C SER A 84 5.27 13.03 -19.34
N ARG A 85 4.79 12.85 -18.09
CA ARG A 85 4.26 13.88 -17.15
C ARG A 85 3.23 13.27 -16.18
N ILE A 86 3.72 12.77 -15.06
CA ILE A 86 2.92 12.57 -13.83
C ILE A 86 2.92 13.91 -13.06
N PRO A 87 1.88 14.23 -12.25
CA PRO A 87 1.62 15.60 -11.80
C PRO A 87 2.79 16.26 -11.09
N ASP A 88 2.86 17.58 -11.21
CA ASP A 88 3.70 18.37 -10.33
C ASP A 88 3.13 18.31 -8.91
N PHE A 89 3.67 17.39 -8.09
CA PHE A 89 3.31 17.25 -6.68
C PHE A 89 3.72 18.48 -5.83
N ARG A 90 4.44 19.46 -6.40
CA ARG A 90 5.06 20.60 -5.69
C ARG A 90 4.10 21.71 -5.26
N ALA A 91 2.79 21.58 -5.45
CA ALA A 91 1.81 22.63 -5.13
C ALA A 91 1.50 22.79 -3.62
N GLY A 92 2.44 22.48 -2.71
CA GLY A 92 2.24 22.63 -1.25
C GLY A 92 1.15 21.74 -0.65
N ARG A 93 0.65 20.76 -1.40
CA ARG A 93 -0.40 19.83 -0.97
C ARG A 93 0.21 18.67 -0.20
N LYS A 94 -0.51 18.20 0.82
CA LYS A 94 -0.08 17.08 1.68
C LYS A 94 -0.72 15.75 1.25
N ILE A 95 -1.90 15.81 0.64
CA ILE A 95 -2.73 14.64 0.32
C ILE A 95 -3.31 14.88 -1.08
N LEU A 96 -3.39 13.82 -1.88
CA LEU A 96 -4.23 13.74 -3.07
C LEU A 96 -5.45 12.89 -2.70
N GLY A 97 -6.63 13.53 -2.66
CA GLY A 97 -7.89 12.84 -2.42
C GLY A 97 -8.26 11.85 -3.54
N GLU A 98 -9.32 11.07 -3.29
CA GLU A 98 -9.75 9.93 -4.09
C GLU A 98 -9.73 10.14 -5.61
N LYS A 99 -10.34 11.21 -6.09
CA LYS A 99 -10.44 11.53 -7.52
C LYS A 99 -9.07 11.76 -8.15
N GLU A 100 -8.23 12.58 -7.51
CA GLU A 100 -6.89 12.88 -8.03
C GLU A 100 -5.98 11.65 -7.95
N ALA A 101 -6.03 10.91 -6.83
CA ALA A 101 -5.29 9.67 -6.66
C ALA A 101 -5.61 8.66 -7.76
N LYS A 102 -6.90 8.38 -8.01
CA LYS A 102 -7.33 7.48 -9.09
C LYS A 102 -6.92 7.95 -10.47
N GLN A 103 -7.01 9.25 -10.76
CA GLN A 103 -6.57 9.80 -12.04
C GLN A 103 -5.06 9.60 -12.28
N VAL A 104 -4.25 9.74 -11.24
CA VAL A 104 -2.80 9.49 -11.31
C VAL A 104 -2.51 8.01 -11.49
N LEU A 105 -3.12 7.15 -10.66
CA LEU A 105 -2.94 5.70 -10.74
C LEU A 105 -3.44 5.11 -12.07
N ALA A 106 -4.50 5.68 -12.67
CA ALA A 106 -4.99 5.29 -13.99
C ALA A 106 -3.96 5.52 -15.10
N ARG A 107 -3.12 6.57 -15.00
CA ARG A 107 -2.01 6.79 -15.94
C ARG A 107 -0.94 5.71 -15.82
N TYR A 108 -0.85 5.07 -14.66
CA TYR A 108 0.04 3.93 -14.42
C TYR A 108 -0.62 2.58 -14.76
N GLY A 109 -1.82 2.59 -15.37
CA GLY A 109 -2.52 1.38 -15.80
C GLY A 109 -3.32 0.67 -14.71
N ILE A 110 -3.55 1.32 -13.56
CA ILE A 110 -4.40 0.81 -12.49
C ILE A 110 -5.84 1.23 -12.77
N ARG A 111 -6.72 0.25 -13.01
CA ARG A 111 -8.12 0.51 -13.35
C ARG A 111 -8.87 0.98 -12.10
N SER A 112 -9.70 1.99 -12.23
CA SER A 112 -10.63 2.46 -11.19
C SER A 112 -12.08 2.33 -11.65
N ALA A 113 -13.01 2.32 -10.69
CA ALA A 113 -14.43 2.39 -11.02
C ALA A 113 -14.72 3.70 -11.76
N PRO A 114 -15.61 3.71 -12.77
CA PRO A 114 -16.02 4.93 -13.44
C PRO A 114 -16.75 5.83 -12.43
N GLU A 115 -16.46 7.13 -12.47
CA GLU A 115 -17.04 8.08 -11.53
C GLU A 115 -17.46 9.38 -12.23
N ARG A 116 -18.39 10.09 -11.61
CA ARG A 116 -18.87 11.41 -12.02
C ARG A 116 -18.94 12.33 -10.82
N THR A 117 -18.48 13.56 -11.00
CA THR A 117 -18.58 14.61 -9.99
C THR A 117 -19.90 15.35 -10.14
N ALA A 118 -20.58 15.63 -9.04
CA ALA A 118 -21.84 16.38 -9.02
C ALA A 118 -21.79 17.44 -7.92
N ARG A 119 -22.21 18.68 -8.22
CA ARG A 119 -22.29 19.79 -7.27
C ARG A 119 -23.68 19.98 -6.66
N SER A 120 -24.65 19.22 -7.14
CA SER A 120 -26.04 19.27 -6.69
C SER A 120 -26.69 17.88 -6.73
N ALA A 121 -27.83 17.73 -6.04
CA ALA A 121 -28.60 16.49 -6.11
C ALA A 121 -29.09 16.21 -7.53
N ASP A 122 -29.44 17.23 -8.32
CA ASP A 122 -29.88 17.06 -9.71
C ASP A 122 -28.75 16.55 -10.61
N GLU A 123 -27.54 17.10 -10.45
CA GLU A 123 -26.35 16.60 -11.15
C GLU A 123 -26.02 15.15 -10.74
N ALA A 124 -26.18 14.82 -9.45
CA ALA A 124 -25.94 13.46 -8.96
C ALA A 124 -26.94 12.45 -9.56
N VAL A 125 -28.20 12.84 -9.69
CA VAL A 125 -29.25 12.04 -10.34
C VAL A 125 -28.96 11.86 -11.83
N SER A 126 -28.57 12.94 -12.54
CA SER A 126 -28.16 12.84 -13.94
C SER A 126 -26.98 11.88 -14.13
N ALA A 127 -25.97 11.99 -13.27
CA ALA A 127 -24.82 11.08 -13.27
C ALA A 127 -25.22 9.62 -12.98
N ALA A 128 -26.13 9.39 -12.03
CA ALA A 128 -26.62 8.04 -11.73
C ALA A 128 -27.45 7.45 -12.86
N ALA A 129 -28.21 8.27 -13.60
CA ALA A 129 -28.94 7.83 -14.78
C ALA A 129 -28.01 7.38 -15.92
N GLU A 130 -26.86 8.04 -16.08
CA GLU A 130 -25.82 7.63 -17.04
C GLU A 130 -25.06 6.37 -16.61
N LEU A 131 -24.69 6.27 -15.32
CA LEU A 131 -23.88 5.17 -14.78
C LEU A 131 -24.68 3.89 -14.52
N GLY A 132 -25.99 4.03 -14.28
CA GLY A 132 -26.88 2.93 -13.92
C GLY A 132 -26.92 2.63 -12.41
N TYR A 133 -28.12 2.36 -11.90
CA TYR A 133 -28.36 1.96 -10.51
C TYR A 133 -28.08 0.46 -10.26
N PRO A 134 -27.73 0.04 -9.03
CA PRO A 134 -27.49 0.88 -7.87
C PRO A 134 -26.16 1.64 -7.93
N VAL A 135 -26.14 2.83 -7.34
CA VAL A 135 -24.96 3.70 -7.25
C VAL A 135 -24.47 3.85 -5.81
N VAL A 136 -23.22 4.29 -5.70
CA VAL A 136 -22.56 4.75 -4.49
C VAL A 136 -22.43 6.27 -4.59
N LEU A 137 -22.76 6.96 -3.52
CA LEU A 137 -22.55 8.40 -3.36
C LEU A 137 -21.44 8.61 -2.32
N LYS A 138 -20.39 9.34 -2.66
CA LYS A 138 -19.35 9.76 -1.72
C LYS A 138 -19.27 11.28 -1.68
N ALA A 139 -18.82 11.86 -0.56
CA ALA A 139 -18.45 13.27 -0.52
C ALA A 139 -17.17 13.50 -1.35
N ASP A 140 -17.17 14.56 -2.16
CA ASP A 140 -15.97 15.09 -2.83
C ASP A 140 -15.20 15.98 -1.85
N GLY A 141 -13.86 15.93 -1.89
CA GLY A 141 -12.96 16.66 -0.99
C GLY A 141 -11.89 15.80 -0.30
N ASP A 142 -10.92 16.48 0.34
CA ASP A 142 -9.76 15.90 1.05
C ASP A 142 -10.15 15.33 2.43
N ILE A 143 -11.18 14.48 2.47
CA ILE A 143 -11.63 13.83 3.70
C ILE A 143 -10.88 12.51 3.85
N ALA A 144 -9.83 12.50 4.66
CA ALA A 144 -9.26 11.25 5.16
C ALA A 144 -10.33 10.52 6.01
N HIS A 145 -10.59 9.23 5.71
CA HIS A 145 -11.57 8.38 6.41
C HIS A 145 -13.07 8.72 6.21
N LYS A 146 -13.51 8.86 4.95
CA LYS A 146 -14.90 9.19 4.52
C LYS A 146 -16.01 8.34 5.17
N THR A 147 -15.75 7.07 5.47
CA THR A 147 -16.78 6.17 6.03
C THR A 147 -17.20 6.58 7.44
N GLU A 148 -16.27 7.06 8.28
CA GLU A 148 -16.53 7.42 9.67
C GLU A 148 -17.30 8.75 9.80
N ALA A 149 -17.19 9.63 8.80
CA ALA A 149 -17.90 10.90 8.72
C ALA A 149 -19.31 10.79 8.08
N GLY A 150 -19.77 9.59 7.73
CA GLY A 150 -21.00 9.41 6.96
C GLY A 150 -20.91 9.97 5.53
N ALA A 151 -19.69 10.18 5.03
CA ALA A 151 -19.36 10.72 3.71
C ALA A 151 -19.38 9.64 2.60
N VAL A 152 -19.94 8.46 2.87
CA VAL A 152 -20.22 7.41 1.88
C VAL A 152 -21.63 6.84 2.12
N LYS A 153 -22.42 6.73 1.06
CA LYS A 153 -23.73 6.08 1.02
C LYS A 153 -23.74 5.04 -0.09
N LEU A 154 -23.97 3.78 0.28
CA LEU A 154 -23.93 2.62 -0.61
C LEU A 154 -25.34 2.17 -0.99
N ASP A 155 -25.46 1.34 -2.03
CA ASP A 155 -26.69 0.65 -2.46
C ASP A 155 -27.89 1.59 -2.67
N LEU A 156 -27.65 2.76 -3.27
CA LEU A 156 -28.70 3.68 -3.67
C LEU A 156 -29.32 3.15 -4.95
N ARG A 157 -30.58 2.69 -4.89
CA ARG A 157 -31.23 1.92 -5.98
C ARG A 157 -32.09 2.74 -6.91
N ASP A 158 -32.42 3.97 -6.53
CA ASP A 158 -33.30 4.86 -7.29
C ASP A 158 -33.00 6.33 -6.99
N GLU A 159 -33.66 7.21 -7.76
CA GLU A 159 -33.54 8.67 -7.63
C GLU A 159 -33.94 9.16 -6.23
N ALA A 160 -35.00 8.63 -5.64
CA ALA A 160 -35.51 9.09 -4.36
C ALA A 160 -34.50 8.81 -3.23
N ALA A 161 -33.95 7.59 -3.19
CA ALA A 161 -32.90 7.20 -2.27
C ALA A 161 -31.64 8.06 -2.44
N LEU A 162 -31.25 8.34 -3.69
CA LEU A 162 -30.09 9.17 -4.00
C LEU A 162 -30.27 10.62 -3.53
N ARG A 163 -31.42 11.24 -3.81
CA ARG A 163 -31.72 12.60 -3.34
C ARG A 163 -31.71 12.70 -1.83
N ALA A 164 -32.33 11.74 -1.14
CA ALA A 164 -32.31 11.67 0.31
C ALA A 164 -30.88 11.54 0.87
N ALA A 165 -30.04 10.73 0.22
CA ALA A 165 -28.63 10.59 0.56
C ALA A 165 -27.84 11.89 0.38
N CYS A 166 -28.05 12.62 -0.73
CA CYS A 166 -27.42 13.93 -0.97
C CYS A 166 -27.81 14.94 0.12
N SER A 167 -29.08 15.02 0.49
CA SER A 167 -29.54 15.94 1.55
C SER A 167 -29.00 15.60 2.93
N ALA A 168 -28.81 14.32 3.23
CA ALA A 168 -28.29 13.88 4.53
C ALA A 168 -26.76 14.01 4.66
N MET A 169 -26.02 14.10 3.56
CA MET A 169 -24.56 14.12 3.55
C MET A 169 -24.02 15.55 3.68
N THR A 170 -24.03 16.07 4.91
CA THR A 170 -23.57 17.44 5.22
C THR A 170 -22.05 17.64 5.04
N ALA A 171 -21.28 16.55 5.00
CA ALA A 171 -19.83 16.57 4.78
C ALA A 171 -19.43 16.85 3.31
N ALA A 172 -20.38 16.86 2.37
CA ALA A 172 -20.14 17.08 0.94
C ALA A 172 -20.02 18.57 0.58
N THR A 173 -19.04 19.28 1.17
CA THR A 173 -18.86 20.72 0.96
C THR A 173 -18.41 21.07 -0.46
N ASP A 174 -17.59 20.21 -1.07
CA ASP A 174 -17.05 20.42 -2.42
C ASP A 174 -17.88 19.70 -3.51
N GLY A 175 -18.91 18.97 -3.10
CA GLY A 175 -19.81 18.20 -3.95
C GLY A 175 -19.78 16.70 -3.67
N PHE A 176 -20.20 15.92 -4.66
CA PHE A 176 -20.39 14.48 -4.58
C PHE A 176 -19.63 13.74 -5.68
N LEU A 177 -19.18 12.54 -5.37
CA LEU A 177 -18.72 11.54 -6.33
C LEU A 177 -19.77 10.44 -6.45
N VAL A 178 -20.29 10.25 -7.66
CA VAL A 178 -21.24 9.19 -8.00
C VAL A 178 -20.51 8.09 -8.76
N GLN A 179 -20.63 6.85 -8.28
CA GLN A 179 -19.99 5.66 -8.85
C GLN A 179 -21.02 4.52 -8.97
N PRO A 180 -20.92 3.63 -9.96
CA PRO A 180 -21.74 2.43 -9.96
C PRO A 180 -21.34 1.52 -8.79
N MET A 181 -22.32 0.89 -8.14
CA MET A 181 -22.05 -0.08 -7.09
C MET A 181 -21.64 -1.42 -7.72
N LEU A 182 -20.33 -1.62 -7.86
CA LEU A 182 -19.79 -2.90 -8.31
C LEU A 182 -20.10 -3.99 -7.27
N LYS A 183 -20.74 -5.08 -7.72
CA LYS A 183 -21.09 -6.23 -6.87
C LYS A 183 -20.21 -7.43 -7.17
N GLY A 184 -20.03 -8.26 -6.14
CA GLY A 184 -19.24 -9.48 -6.22
C GLY A 184 -17.73 -9.22 -6.34
N GLY A 185 -16.97 -10.30 -6.18
CA GLY A 185 -15.51 -10.23 -6.07
C GLY A 185 -15.04 -10.26 -4.61
N VAL A 186 -13.73 -10.15 -4.45
CA VAL A 186 -13.05 -10.15 -3.16
C VAL A 186 -12.38 -8.79 -3.01
N GLU A 187 -12.63 -8.12 -1.91
CA GLU A 187 -11.93 -6.87 -1.59
C GLU A 187 -10.51 -7.18 -1.12
N LEU A 188 -9.54 -6.42 -1.61
CA LEU A 188 -8.16 -6.41 -1.17
C LEU A 188 -7.80 -5.02 -0.68
N VAL A 189 -6.84 -4.94 0.23
CA VAL A 189 -6.13 -3.71 0.59
C VAL A 189 -4.75 -3.78 -0.03
N VAL A 190 -4.39 -2.79 -0.83
CA VAL A 190 -3.03 -2.67 -1.38
C VAL A 190 -2.48 -1.31 -1.00
N GLY A 191 -1.58 -1.32 -0.03
CA GLY A 191 -0.97 -0.11 0.52
C GLY A 191 0.52 -0.06 0.24
N ILE A 192 1.08 1.14 0.15
CA ILE A 192 2.53 1.35 0.11
C ILE A 192 2.88 2.41 1.13
N LYS A 193 3.90 2.14 1.93
CA LYS A 193 4.44 3.12 2.86
C LYS A 193 5.95 3.19 2.71
N ARG A 194 6.49 4.41 2.73
CA ARG A 194 7.94 4.60 2.71
C ARG A 194 8.52 4.31 4.09
N ASP A 195 9.38 3.30 4.16
CA ASP A 195 10.23 3.08 5.32
C ASP A 195 11.53 3.91 5.20
N PRO A 196 12.01 4.56 6.28
CA PRO A 196 13.23 5.37 6.22
C PRO A 196 14.50 4.60 5.83
N GLN A 197 14.58 3.30 6.14
CA GLN A 197 15.76 2.46 5.89
C GLN A 197 15.63 1.69 4.59
N CYS A 198 14.43 1.21 4.27
CA CYS A 198 14.19 0.25 3.20
C CYS A 198 13.54 0.86 1.96
N GLY A 199 13.10 2.11 2.03
CA GLY A 199 12.34 2.76 0.96
C GLY A 199 10.89 2.25 0.91
N PRO A 200 10.22 2.29 -0.25
CA PRO A 200 8.82 1.92 -0.35
C PRO A 200 8.56 0.43 -0.01
N VAL A 201 7.69 0.19 0.96
CA VAL A 201 7.24 -1.13 1.41
C VAL A 201 5.80 -1.32 0.99
N LEU A 202 5.55 -2.36 0.20
CA LEU A 202 4.24 -2.78 -0.26
C LEU A 202 3.58 -3.69 0.77
N LEU A 203 2.30 -3.42 1.04
CA LEU A 203 1.38 -4.26 1.79
C LEU A 203 0.28 -4.76 0.85
N VAL A 204 0.01 -6.05 0.89
CA VAL A 204 -1.18 -6.66 0.28
C VAL A 204 -1.92 -7.42 1.37
N GLY A 205 -3.21 -7.15 1.52
CA GLY A 205 -4.08 -7.85 2.46
C GLY A 205 -5.47 -8.08 1.88
N LEU A 206 -6.27 -8.93 2.52
CA LEU A 206 -7.70 -9.00 2.21
C LEU A 206 -8.41 -7.78 2.83
N GLY A 207 -9.42 -7.26 2.15
CA GLY A 207 -10.25 -6.15 2.59
C GLY A 207 -11.56 -6.61 3.21
N GLY A 208 -12.29 -5.64 3.78
CA GLY A 208 -13.58 -5.84 4.41
C GLY A 208 -13.51 -6.14 5.92
N VAL A 209 -14.65 -5.97 6.59
CA VAL A 209 -14.79 -5.96 8.06
C VAL A 209 -14.24 -7.21 8.74
N LEU A 210 -14.39 -8.39 8.11
CA LEU A 210 -13.93 -9.65 8.69
C LEU A 210 -12.40 -9.78 8.70
N VAL A 211 -11.66 -9.01 7.89
CA VAL A 211 -10.21 -9.13 7.75
C VAL A 211 -9.44 -8.18 8.67
N GLU A 212 -9.99 -7.01 8.99
CA GLU A 212 -9.43 -6.13 10.03
C GLU A 212 -9.22 -6.88 11.35
N ILE A 213 -10.08 -7.88 11.62
CA ILE A 213 -9.98 -8.77 12.79
C ILE A 213 -8.89 -9.85 12.61
N MET A 214 -8.67 -10.34 11.38
CA MET A 214 -7.75 -11.45 11.10
C MET A 214 -6.28 -11.04 10.91
N ASN A 215 -6.01 -9.73 10.71
CA ASN A 215 -4.69 -9.19 10.37
C ASN A 215 -4.01 -10.02 9.25
N ASP A 216 -4.74 -10.27 8.16
CA ASP A 216 -4.26 -11.07 7.03
C ASP A 216 -3.61 -10.18 5.96
N ALA A 217 -2.34 -9.87 6.18
CA ALA A 217 -1.54 -9.03 5.30
C ALA A 217 -0.13 -9.58 5.12
N VAL A 218 0.45 -9.30 3.96
CA VAL A 218 1.79 -9.68 3.55
C VAL A 218 2.54 -8.43 3.11
N LEU A 219 3.79 -8.31 3.57
CA LEU A 219 4.70 -7.22 3.22
C LEU A 219 5.78 -7.68 2.23
N ALA A 220 6.17 -6.78 1.33
CA ALA A 220 7.33 -6.92 0.46
C ALA A 220 7.97 -5.55 0.18
N LEU A 221 9.24 -5.54 -0.20
CA LEU A 221 9.89 -4.31 -0.67
C LEU A 221 9.49 -4.04 -2.11
N ALA A 222 9.08 -2.82 -2.43
CA ALA A 222 8.81 -2.42 -3.79
C ALA A 222 10.14 -2.15 -4.57
N PRO A 223 10.11 -2.24 -5.92
CA PRO A 223 9.01 -2.79 -6.71
C PRO A 223 8.99 -4.32 -6.59
N VAL A 224 7.83 -4.92 -6.84
CA VAL A 224 7.66 -6.36 -6.96
C VAL A 224 7.39 -6.74 -8.41
N ASP A 225 7.88 -7.89 -8.84
CA ASP A 225 7.51 -8.45 -10.15
C ASP A 225 6.21 -9.27 -10.06
N LYS A 226 5.70 -9.73 -11.20
CA LYS A 226 4.45 -10.52 -11.25
C LYS A 226 4.55 -11.81 -10.45
N GLN A 227 5.73 -12.43 -10.38
CA GLN A 227 5.94 -13.66 -9.62
C GLN A 227 5.86 -13.39 -8.12
N GLU A 228 6.51 -12.34 -7.64
CA GLU A 228 6.45 -11.96 -6.24
C GLU A 228 5.04 -11.47 -5.84
N ALA A 229 4.36 -10.69 -6.68
CA ALA A 229 2.96 -10.32 -6.45
C ALA A 229 2.06 -11.56 -6.29
N ARG A 230 2.27 -12.59 -7.13
CA ARG A 230 1.55 -13.86 -7.01
C ARG A 230 1.86 -14.58 -5.70
N ARG A 231 3.13 -14.66 -5.29
CA ARG A 231 3.54 -15.26 -4.02
C ARG A 231 2.98 -14.51 -2.82
N MET A 232 2.90 -13.18 -2.88
CA MET A 232 2.28 -12.37 -1.83
C MET A 232 0.81 -12.76 -1.65
N LEU A 233 0.05 -12.89 -2.74
CA LEU A 233 -1.34 -13.33 -2.67
C LEU A 233 -1.47 -14.75 -2.10
N GLU A 234 -0.62 -15.69 -2.53
CA GLU A 234 -0.62 -17.08 -2.06
C GLU A 234 -0.31 -17.24 -0.57
N ARG A 235 0.39 -16.26 0.02
CA ARG A 235 0.73 -16.21 1.45
C ARG A 235 -0.41 -15.67 2.33
N LEU A 236 -1.45 -15.09 1.74
CA LEU A 236 -2.64 -14.66 2.49
C LEU A 236 -3.38 -15.88 3.03
N LYS A 237 -3.78 -15.84 4.31
CA LYS A 237 -4.56 -16.91 4.95
C LYS A 237 -5.87 -17.16 4.19
N GLY A 238 -6.50 -16.09 3.69
CA GLY A 238 -7.72 -16.16 2.90
C GLY A 238 -7.51 -16.27 1.39
N TYR A 239 -6.31 -16.59 0.90
CA TYR A 239 -6.02 -16.71 -0.55
C TYR A 239 -7.06 -17.53 -1.33
N LYS A 240 -7.60 -18.58 -0.72
CA LYS A 240 -8.64 -19.44 -1.33
C LYS A 240 -9.92 -18.68 -1.73
N LEU A 241 -10.21 -17.53 -1.13
CA LEU A 241 -11.34 -16.69 -1.54
C LEU A 241 -11.16 -16.16 -2.96
N LEU A 242 -9.92 -15.87 -3.38
CA LEU A 242 -9.60 -15.40 -4.73
C LEU A 242 -9.71 -16.52 -5.78
N LEU A 243 -9.67 -17.79 -5.37
CA LEU A 243 -9.83 -18.96 -6.25
C LEU A 243 -11.30 -19.31 -6.53
N GLY A 244 -12.23 -18.57 -5.93
CA GLY A 244 -13.67 -18.83 -6.02
C GLY A 244 -14.14 -19.85 -4.97
N TYR A 245 -15.43 -19.77 -4.65
CA TYR A 245 -16.11 -20.67 -3.72
C TYR A 245 -17.58 -20.82 -4.10
N ARG A 246 -18.37 -21.57 -3.33
CA ARG A 246 -19.77 -21.84 -3.67
C ARG A 246 -20.56 -20.53 -3.81
N GLY A 247 -20.97 -20.21 -5.05
CA GLY A 247 -21.74 -19.01 -5.37
C GLY A 247 -20.90 -17.77 -5.73
N ALA A 248 -19.56 -17.87 -5.71
CA ALA A 248 -18.65 -16.78 -6.06
C ALA A 248 -17.57 -17.28 -7.05
N PRO A 249 -17.49 -16.72 -8.26
CA PRO A 249 -16.47 -17.08 -9.24
C PRO A 249 -15.05 -16.68 -8.78
N ALA A 250 -14.03 -17.33 -9.35
CA ALA A 250 -12.64 -16.96 -9.13
C ALA A 250 -12.33 -15.56 -9.64
N ALA A 251 -11.44 -14.84 -8.94
CA ALA A 251 -10.93 -13.56 -9.41
C ALA A 251 -9.91 -13.76 -10.55
N ASP A 252 -9.79 -12.74 -11.40
CA ASP A 252 -8.70 -12.64 -12.37
C ASP A 252 -7.40 -12.30 -11.63
N LEU A 253 -6.70 -13.34 -11.20
CA LEU A 253 -5.45 -13.22 -10.46
C LEU A 253 -4.34 -12.54 -11.27
N ASP A 254 -4.36 -12.65 -12.60
CA ASP A 254 -3.38 -11.97 -13.44
C ASP A 254 -3.59 -10.46 -13.41
N ALA A 255 -4.84 -10.00 -13.50
CA ALA A 255 -5.17 -8.58 -13.37
C ALA A 255 -4.88 -8.03 -11.97
N VAL A 256 -5.11 -8.82 -10.91
CA VAL A 256 -4.74 -8.42 -9.53
C VAL A 256 -3.23 -8.27 -9.40
N CYS A 257 -2.45 -9.26 -9.84
CA CYS A 257 -0.99 -9.18 -9.80
C CYS A 257 -0.47 -7.98 -10.60
N GLU A 258 -1.04 -7.73 -11.78
CA GLU A 258 -0.65 -6.59 -12.62
C GLU A 258 -0.91 -5.24 -11.91
N ALA A 259 -2.05 -5.10 -11.22
CA ALA A 259 -2.35 -3.89 -10.45
C ALA A 259 -1.36 -3.69 -9.29
N ILE A 260 -0.99 -4.77 -8.58
CA ILE A 260 0.00 -4.74 -7.49
C ILE A 260 1.38 -4.32 -8.02
N VAL A 261 1.83 -4.91 -9.13
CA VAL A 261 3.12 -4.58 -9.76
C VAL A 261 3.15 -3.11 -10.14
N ARG A 262 2.15 -2.63 -10.88
CA ARG A 262 2.06 -1.23 -11.32
C ARG A 262 2.04 -0.24 -10.16
N LEU A 263 1.33 -0.56 -9.08
CA LEU A 263 1.33 0.27 -7.88
C LEU A 263 2.72 0.32 -7.24
N SER A 264 3.41 -0.82 -7.18
CA SER A 264 4.77 -0.91 -6.62
C SER A 264 5.81 -0.16 -7.46
N GLU A 265 5.70 -0.22 -8.79
CA GLU A 265 6.53 0.56 -9.72
C GLU A 265 6.28 2.05 -9.56
N PHE A 266 5.01 2.47 -9.52
CA PHE A 266 4.63 3.86 -9.30
C PHE A 266 5.22 4.42 -8.01
N ALA A 267 5.16 3.69 -6.90
CA ALA A 267 5.73 4.18 -5.64
C ALA A 267 7.25 4.33 -5.67
N VAL A 268 7.95 3.51 -6.47
CA VAL A 268 9.41 3.57 -6.61
C VAL A 268 9.81 4.74 -7.49
N ASP A 269 9.12 4.92 -8.63
CA ASP A 269 9.34 6.05 -9.54
C ASP A 269 9.14 7.42 -8.86
N PHE A 270 8.26 7.49 -7.85
CA PHE A 270 7.93 8.71 -7.11
C PHE A 270 8.31 8.65 -5.62
N ALA A 271 9.30 7.83 -5.26
CA ALA A 271 9.72 7.62 -3.86
C ALA A 271 10.21 8.90 -3.14
N ASP A 272 10.61 9.92 -3.92
CA ASP A 272 11.04 11.21 -3.40
C ASP A 272 9.90 12.17 -3.09
N ASP A 273 8.71 11.93 -3.63
CA ASP A 273 7.55 12.80 -3.49
C ASP A 273 6.39 12.13 -2.72
N ILE A 274 6.33 10.80 -2.67
CA ILE A 274 5.24 10.04 -2.03
C ILE A 274 5.70 9.45 -0.70
N GLU A 275 4.89 9.63 0.34
CA GLU A 275 5.07 9.03 1.66
C GLU A 275 4.23 7.75 1.80
N GLU A 276 2.98 7.79 1.35
CA GLU A 276 2.03 6.70 1.49
C GLU A 276 1.07 6.64 0.29
N ILE A 277 0.68 5.43 -0.09
CA ILE A 277 -0.41 5.17 -1.02
C ILE A 277 -1.32 4.14 -0.38
N ASP A 278 -2.62 4.37 -0.38
CA ASP A 278 -3.60 3.41 0.09
C ASP A 278 -4.65 3.17 -1.00
N VAL A 279 -4.72 1.95 -1.52
CA VAL A 279 -5.79 1.50 -2.42
C VAL A 279 -6.68 0.54 -1.65
N ASN A 280 -7.76 1.08 -1.09
CA ASN A 280 -8.64 0.36 -0.19
C ASN A 280 -10.12 0.73 -0.39
N PRO A 281 -10.95 -0.12 -1.03
CA PRO A 281 -10.60 -1.46 -1.53
C PRO A 281 -10.10 -1.46 -2.99
N LEU A 282 -9.19 -2.39 -3.28
CA LEU A 282 -8.96 -2.94 -4.61
C LEU A 282 -9.88 -4.17 -4.79
N LEU A 283 -10.91 -4.05 -5.61
CA LEU A 283 -11.88 -5.13 -5.83
C LEU A 283 -11.38 -6.11 -6.88
N ALA A 284 -11.13 -7.36 -6.47
CA ALA A 284 -10.71 -8.47 -7.34
C ALA A 284 -11.93 -9.23 -7.87
N ARG A 285 -12.15 -9.21 -9.18
CA ARG A 285 -13.30 -9.81 -9.87
C ARG A 285 -12.87 -10.74 -11.00
N PRO A 286 -13.77 -11.58 -11.54
CA PRO A 286 -13.46 -12.43 -12.69
C PRO A 286 -13.10 -11.66 -13.97
N ASP A 287 -13.51 -10.39 -14.06
CA ASP A 287 -13.28 -9.49 -15.19
C ASP A 287 -12.15 -8.47 -14.95
N GLY A 288 -11.43 -8.60 -13.82
CA GLY A 288 -10.21 -7.83 -13.53
C GLY A 288 -10.12 -7.33 -12.09
N ALA A 289 -9.18 -6.41 -11.87
CA ALA A 289 -9.01 -5.71 -10.60
C ALA A 289 -9.38 -4.22 -10.75
N VAL A 290 -10.17 -3.68 -9.82
CA VAL A 290 -10.69 -2.31 -9.89
C VAL A 290 -10.48 -1.60 -8.55
N ALA A 291 -9.76 -0.48 -8.55
CA ALA A 291 -9.63 0.39 -7.40
C ALA A 291 -10.95 1.14 -7.15
N LEU A 292 -11.60 0.84 -6.02
CA LEU A 292 -12.84 1.50 -5.59
C LEU A 292 -12.58 2.75 -4.77
N ASP A 293 -11.43 2.80 -4.10
CA ASP A 293 -10.92 3.99 -3.42
C ASP A 293 -9.40 4.08 -3.57
N ALA A 294 -8.88 5.28 -3.42
CA ALA A 294 -7.44 5.51 -3.39
C ALA A 294 -7.10 6.78 -2.60
N LEU A 295 -5.96 6.79 -1.92
CA LEU A 295 -5.40 7.96 -1.26
C LEU A 295 -3.90 7.99 -1.52
N ILE A 296 -3.33 9.17 -1.76
CA ILE A 296 -1.87 9.35 -1.84
C ILE A 296 -1.47 10.46 -0.88
N VAL A 297 -0.54 10.16 0.02
CA VAL A 297 0.08 11.13 0.93
C VAL A 297 1.43 11.54 0.38
N LEU A 298 1.66 12.85 0.27
CA LEU A 298 2.88 13.42 -0.27
C LEU A 298 3.87 13.76 0.85
N ARG A 299 5.16 13.68 0.53
CA ARG A 299 6.24 14.05 1.44
C ARG A 299 6.23 15.55 1.71
N GLN A 300 6.41 15.90 2.98
CA GLN A 300 6.72 17.28 3.36
C GLN A 300 8.23 17.48 3.16
N LYS A 301 8.60 18.39 2.25
CA LYS A 301 9.98 18.81 2.03
C LYS A 301 10.38 19.89 3.03
#